data_AF-A0A068T6L4-F1
#
_entry.id   AF-A0A068T6L4-F1
#
_cell.length_a   1.000
_cell.length_b   1.000
_cell.length_c   1.000
_cell.angle_alpha   90.00
_cell.angle_beta   90.00
_cell.angle_gamma   90.00
#
_symmetry.space_group_name_H-M   'P 1'
#
loop_
_entity.id
_entity.type
_entity.pdbx_description
1 polymer ?
#
loop_
_entity_poly.entity_id
_entity_poly.type
_entity_poly.pdbx_seq_one_letter_code
_entity_poly.pdbx_strand_id
1 'polypeptide(L)'
;MNIKHEKQKEFRPGRGYTKEDWDAVDSPPLTAEEMASMRPFREVFPEMAAKMEQAIAARGRPKVEAPKVAVTLRLDPDVLEKYKASGKDWRAKMAEELRKAAGL
;
A
#
# COMPACT_ATOMS: atom_id res chain seq x y z
N MET A 1 10.99 -0.66 2.65
CA MET A 1 11.48 -1.26 3.92
C MET A 1 11.67 -2.75 3.67
N ASN A 2 12.91 -3.22 3.52
CA ASN A 2 13.19 -4.65 3.37
C ASN A 2 13.27 -5.26 4.78
N ILE A 3 12.16 -5.81 5.28
CA ILE A 3 12.18 -6.58 6.52
C ILE A 3 12.70 -7.98 6.19
N LYS A 4 13.99 -8.23 6.47
CA LYS A 4 14.56 -9.58 6.44
C LYS A 4 13.93 -10.37 7.58
N HIS A 5 13.11 -11.36 7.26
CA HIS A 5 12.55 -12.27 8.25
C HIS A 5 13.58 -13.37 8.53
N GLU A 6 14.34 -13.22 9.60
CA GLU A 6 15.22 -14.30 10.10
C GLU A 6 14.38 -15.25 10.97
N LYS A 7 14.37 -16.54 10.62
CA LYS A 7 13.69 -17.57 11.43
C LYS A 7 14.44 -17.72 12.76
N GLN A 8 13.72 -17.66 13.88
CA GLN A 8 14.29 -17.98 15.18
C GLN A 8 14.45 -19.49 15.30
N LYS A 9 15.69 -19.94 15.45
CA LYS A 9 16.03 -21.35 15.63
C LYS A 9 16.10 -21.77 17.10
N GLU A 10 16.18 -20.80 18.00
CA GLU A 10 16.40 -21.00 19.44
C GLU A 10 15.43 -20.13 20.24
N PHE A 11 15.07 -20.60 21.44
CA PHE A 11 14.20 -19.87 22.37
C PHE A 11 14.81 -18.52 22.76
N ARG A 12 13.98 -17.47 22.79
CA ARG A 12 14.35 -16.13 23.27
C ARG A 12 13.33 -15.63 24.28
N PRO A 13 13.74 -15.25 25.51
CA PRO A 13 12.83 -14.76 26.53
C PRO A 13 12.20 -13.40 26.15
N GLY A 14 11.11 -13.03 26.84
CA GLY A 14 10.46 -11.72 26.69
C GLY A 14 9.46 -11.60 25.53
N ARG A 15 8.95 -12.73 25.02
CA ARG A 15 7.98 -12.77 23.88
C ARG A 15 6.57 -13.23 24.27
N GLY A 16 6.28 -13.29 25.57
CA GLY A 16 4.95 -13.65 26.08
C GLY A 16 4.66 -15.14 26.16
N TYR A 17 5.68 -16.00 25.97
CA TYR A 17 5.65 -17.44 26.20
C TYR A 17 6.92 -17.87 26.95
N THR A 18 6.83 -18.89 27.79
CA THR A 18 7.96 -19.41 28.57
C THR A 18 8.80 -20.39 27.75
N LYS A 19 9.95 -20.82 28.31
CA LYS A 19 10.76 -21.86 27.68
C LYS A 19 10.05 -23.20 27.75
N GLU A 20 9.35 -23.44 28.85
CA GLU A 20 8.56 -24.64 29.08
C GLU A 20 7.41 -24.74 28.05
N ASP A 21 6.73 -23.63 27.76
CA ASP A 21 5.70 -23.57 26.71
C ASP A 21 6.30 -23.86 25.33
N TRP A 22 7.50 -23.36 25.05
CA TRP A 22 8.22 -23.58 23.80
C TRP A 22 8.62 -25.04 23.61
N ASP A 23 9.18 -25.66 24.66
CA ASP A 23 9.65 -27.04 24.64
C ASP A 23 8.48 -28.05 24.68
N ALA A 24 7.30 -27.65 25.15
CA ALA A 24 6.09 -28.47 25.18
C ALA A 24 5.36 -28.57 23.82
N VAL A 25 5.66 -27.68 22.86
CA VAL A 25 5.03 -27.72 21.53
C VAL A 25 5.63 -28.87 20.72
N ASP A 26 4.83 -29.91 20.51
CA ASP A 26 5.09 -30.92 19.49
C ASP A 26 4.48 -30.48 18.15
N SER A 27 5.29 -30.46 17.09
CA SER A 27 4.89 -30.03 15.74
C SER A 27 5.24 -31.12 14.74
N PRO A 28 4.45 -32.20 14.67
CA PRO A 28 4.67 -33.28 13.71
C PRO A 28 4.59 -32.75 12.27
N PRO A 29 5.33 -33.37 11.32
CA PRO A 29 5.23 -33.00 9.92
C PRO A 29 3.82 -33.28 9.39
N LEU A 30 3.32 -32.39 8.53
CA LEU A 30 2.04 -32.59 7.85
C LEU A 30 2.09 -33.86 6.98
N THR A 31 1.08 -34.70 7.11
CA THR A 31 0.89 -35.87 6.25
C THR A 31 0.34 -35.46 4.87
N ALA A 32 0.49 -36.36 3.88
CA ALA A 32 -0.03 -36.12 2.53
C ALA A 32 -1.57 -35.98 2.51
N GLU A 33 -2.27 -36.74 3.36
CA GLU A 33 -3.73 -36.70 3.48
C GLU A 33 -4.21 -35.38 4.08
N GLU A 34 -3.54 -34.90 5.13
CA GLU A 34 -3.83 -33.59 5.73
C GLU A 34 -3.63 -32.45 4.73
N MET A 35 -2.52 -32.47 3.99
CA MET A 35 -2.27 -31.48 2.93
C MET A 35 -3.35 -31.52 1.83
N ALA A 36 -3.79 -32.72 1.42
CA ALA A 36 -4.84 -32.86 0.41
C ALA A 36 -6.20 -32.32 0.89
N SER A 37 -6.47 -32.35 2.20
CA SER A 37 -7.70 -31.84 2.80
C SER A 37 -7.73 -30.32 3.02
N MET A 38 -6.59 -29.63 2.83
CA MET A 38 -6.50 -28.19 3.05
C MET A 38 -7.35 -27.42 2.04
N ARG A 39 -8.09 -26.42 2.53
CA ARG A 39 -8.90 -25.53 1.71
C ARG A 39 -8.42 -24.08 1.80
N PRO A 40 -8.53 -23.30 0.72
CA PRO A 40 -8.22 -21.88 0.76
C PRO A 40 -9.00 -21.14 1.84
N PHE A 41 -8.34 -20.21 2.53
CA PHE A 41 -8.96 -19.39 3.59
C PHE A 41 -10.26 -18.71 3.13
N ARG A 42 -10.31 -18.24 1.87
CA ARG A 42 -11.48 -17.59 1.28
C ARG A 42 -12.71 -18.50 1.18
N GLU A 43 -12.50 -19.80 0.99
CA GLU A 43 -13.58 -20.78 0.88
C GLU A 43 -14.11 -21.19 2.25
N VAL A 44 -13.23 -21.25 3.25
CA VAL A 44 -13.60 -21.64 4.62
C VAL A 44 -14.21 -20.46 5.40
N PHE A 45 -13.74 -19.23 5.16
CA PHE A 45 -14.16 -18.02 5.86
C PHE A 45 -14.54 -16.89 4.89
N PRO A 46 -15.63 -17.05 4.12
CA PRO A 46 -15.99 -16.11 3.05
C PRO A 46 -16.26 -14.69 3.58
N GLU A 47 -16.98 -14.55 4.69
CA GLU A 47 -17.26 -13.23 5.26
C GLU A 47 -16.01 -12.50 5.77
N MET A 48 -15.09 -13.24 6.39
CA MET A 48 -13.84 -12.66 6.90
C MET A 48 -12.93 -12.24 5.76
N ALA A 49 -12.84 -13.07 4.70
CA ALA A 49 -12.13 -12.72 3.49
C ALA A 49 -12.68 -11.44 2.84
N ALA A 50 -14.00 -11.31 2.72
CA ALA A 50 -14.63 -10.11 2.15
C ALA A 50 -14.31 -8.85 2.97
N LYS A 51 -14.37 -8.93 4.31
CA LYS A 51 -14.00 -7.81 5.19
C LYS A 51 -12.52 -7.42 5.05
N MET A 52 -11.62 -8.40 4.95
CA MET A 52 -10.21 -8.14 4.73
C MET A 52 -9.95 -7.47 3.38
N GLU A 53 -10.61 -7.93 2.31
CA GLU A 53 -10.49 -7.32 0.98
C GLU A 53 -11.01 -5.89 0.97
N GLN A 54 -12.13 -5.61 1.64
CA GLN A 54 -12.62 -4.24 1.82
C GLN A 54 -11.61 -3.36 2.57
N ALA A 55 -11.01 -3.87 3.66
CA ALA A 55 -10.00 -3.13 4.40
C ALA A 55 -8.73 -2.86 3.58
N ILE A 56 -8.32 -3.81 2.75
CA ILE A 56 -7.20 -3.65 1.81
C ILE A 56 -7.55 -2.63 0.73
N ALA A 57 -8.77 -2.67 0.18
CA ALA A 57 -9.23 -1.71 -0.81
C ALA A 57 -9.37 -0.29 -0.24
N ALA A 58 -9.76 -0.17 1.04
CA ALA A 58 -9.80 1.09 1.76
C ALA A 58 -8.40 1.64 2.08
N ARG A 59 -7.35 0.83 1.94
CA ARG A 59 -5.97 1.26 2.12
C ARG A 59 -5.50 2.06 0.90
N GLY A 60 -5.55 3.39 1.01
CA GLY A 60 -5.08 4.31 -0.04
C GLY A 60 -5.52 5.74 0.25
N ARG A 61 -5.02 6.71 -0.53
CA ARG A 61 -5.59 8.07 -0.49
C ARG A 61 -7.04 7.99 -0.98
N PRO A 62 -8.02 8.61 -0.30
CA PRO A 62 -9.39 8.70 -0.79
C PRO A 62 -9.39 9.15 -2.25
N LYS A 63 -10.20 8.49 -3.08
CA LYS A 63 -10.36 8.88 -4.48
C LYS A 63 -10.88 10.31 -4.51
N VAL A 64 -10.11 11.22 -5.11
CA VAL A 64 -10.52 12.61 -5.31
C VAL A 64 -11.48 12.63 -6.50
N GLU A 65 -12.63 13.29 -6.37
CA GLU A 65 -13.67 13.38 -7.41
C GLU A 65 -13.14 13.96 -8.74
N ALA A 66 -12.29 14.99 -8.67
CA ALA A 66 -11.69 15.64 -9.84
C ALA A 66 -10.16 15.77 -9.68
N PRO A 67 -9.38 14.71 -9.97
CA PRO A 67 -7.93 14.79 -9.90
C PRO A 67 -7.37 15.67 -11.03
N LYS A 68 -6.25 16.36 -10.76
CA LYS A 68 -5.50 17.07 -11.82
C LYS A 68 -5.00 16.05 -12.84
N VAL A 69 -5.30 16.29 -14.12
CA VAL A 69 -4.84 15.43 -15.22
C VAL A 69 -3.44 15.87 -15.64
N ALA A 70 -2.49 14.93 -15.67
CA ALA A 70 -1.16 15.18 -16.21
C ALA A 70 -1.24 15.17 -17.75
N VAL A 71 -0.91 16.30 -18.38
CA VAL A 71 -0.88 16.44 -19.83
C VAL A 71 0.52 16.83 -20.30
N THR A 72 0.92 16.35 -21.47
CA THR A 72 2.13 16.80 -22.15
C THR A 72 1.79 17.98 -23.05
N LEU A 73 2.22 19.18 -22.69
CA LEU A 73 2.02 20.42 -23.44
C LEU A 73 3.37 20.99 -23.87
N ARG A 74 3.48 21.43 -25.12
CA ARG A 74 4.62 22.22 -25.61
C ARG A 74 4.29 23.69 -25.45
N LEU A 75 5.19 24.44 -24.83
CA LEU A 75 5.08 25.89 -24.60
C LEU A 75 6.32 26.56 -25.14
N ASP A 76 6.19 27.84 -25.50
CA ASP A 76 7.34 28.64 -25.87
C ASP A 76 8.30 28.79 -24.67
N PRO A 77 9.63 28.79 -24.89
CA PRO A 77 10.61 28.81 -23.81
C PRO A 77 10.50 30.04 -22.90
N ASP A 78 10.21 31.20 -23.47
CA ASP A 78 10.07 32.49 -22.76
C ASP A 78 8.89 32.47 -21.76
N VAL A 79 7.76 31.88 -22.15
CA VAL A 79 6.59 31.70 -21.29
C VAL A 79 6.96 30.80 -20.10
N LEU A 80 7.63 29.68 -20.38
CA LEU A 80 8.03 28.74 -19.33
C LEU A 80 9.02 29.37 -18.34
N GLU A 81 10.02 30.11 -18.84
CA GLU A 81 11.01 30.79 -18.00
C GLU A 81 10.36 31.90 -17.14
N LYS A 82 9.43 32.68 -17.70
CA LYS A 82 8.68 33.69 -16.95
C LYS A 82 7.92 33.07 -15.78
N TYR A 83 7.25 31.93 -15.99
CA TYR A 83 6.58 31.24 -14.89
C TYR A 83 7.57 30.65 -13.90
N LYS A 84 8.63 29.95 -14.33
CA LYS A 84 9.66 29.40 -13.41
C LYS A 84 10.26 30.47 -12.48
N ALA A 85 10.48 31.68 -13.00
CA ALA A 85 10.96 32.81 -12.21
C ALA A 85 10.01 33.23 -11.07
N SER A 86 8.73 32.86 -11.15
CA SER A 86 7.71 33.17 -10.13
C SER A 86 7.80 32.31 -8.85
N GLY A 87 8.75 31.37 -8.78
CA GLY A 87 9.10 30.61 -7.57
C GLY A 87 8.62 29.16 -7.56
N LYS A 88 8.68 28.53 -6.37
CA LYS A 88 8.42 27.08 -6.15
C LYS A 88 7.08 26.58 -6.71
N ASP A 89 6.06 27.43 -6.71
CA ASP A 89 4.69 27.10 -7.11
C ASP A 89 4.32 27.62 -8.51
N TRP A 90 5.30 27.84 -9.39
CA TRP A 90 5.06 28.38 -10.72
C TRP A 90 4.06 27.58 -11.56
N ARG A 91 4.03 26.25 -11.39
CA ARG A 91 3.05 25.38 -12.08
C ARG A 91 1.63 25.60 -11.58
N ALA A 92 1.44 25.92 -10.30
CA ALA A 92 0.13 26.25 -9.75
C ALA A 92 -0.36 27.60 -10.26
N LYS A 93 0.52 28.62 -10.28
CA LYS A 93 0.22 29.93 -10.85
C LYS A 93 -0.14 29.83 -12.34
N MET A 94 0.62 29.05 -13.11
CA MET A 94 0.30 28.79 -14.52
C MET A 94 -1.06 28.11 -14.68
N ALA A 95 -1.39 27.13 -13.83
CA ALA A 95 -2.69 26.47 -13.87
C ALA A 95 -3.85 27.43 -13.54
N GLU A 96 -3.68 28.37 -12.62
CA GLU A 96 -4.69 29.40 -12.32
C GLU A 96 -4.91 30.34 -13.50
N GLU A 97 -3.85 30.79 -14.17
CA GLU A 97 -3.98 31.63 -15.37
C GLU A 97 -4.66 30.88 -16.52
N LEU A 98 -4.37 29.58 -16.70
CA LEU A 98 -5.08 28.75 -17.67
C LEU A 98 -6.57 28.59 -17.34
N ARG A 99 -6.94 28.51 -16.05
CA ARG A 99 -8.35 28.49 -15.64
C ARG A 99 -9.03 29.81 -15.98
N LYS A 100 -8.43 30.95 -15.61
CA LYS A 100 -8.96 32.28 -15.94
C LYS A 100 -9.15 32.46 -17.45
N ALA A 101 -8.15 32.07 -18.25
CA ALA A 101 -8.22 32.14 -19.71
C ALA A 101 -9.30 31.23 -20.30
N ALA A 102 -9.61 30.10 -19.65
CA ALA A 102 -10.69 29.20 -20.01
C ALA A 102 -12.08 29.62 -19.44
N GLY A 103 -12.15 30.68 -18.63
CA GLY A 103 -13.37 31.13 -17.96
C GLY A 103 -13.80 30.26 -16.77
N LEU A 104 -12.84 29.60 -16.09
CA LEU A 104 -13.01 28.67 -14.96
C LEU A 104 -12.47 29.19 -13.62
#